data_AF-A0A4R5G7L9-F1
#
_entry.id   AF-A0A4R5G7L9-F1
#
_cell.length_a   1.000
_cell.length_b   1.000
_cell.length_c   1.000
_cell.angle_alpha   90.00
_cell.angle_beta   90.00
_cell.angle_gamma   90.00
#
_symmetry.space_group_name_H-M   'P 1'
#
loop_
_entity.id
_entity.type
_entity.pdbx_description
1 polymer ?
#
loop_
_entity_poly.entity_id
_entity_poly.type
_entity_poly.pdbx_seq_one_letter_code
_entity_poly.pdbx_strand_id
1 'polypeptide(L)'
;MPTPPSLTRSAAASTCSGPSAAAVLSTPTRLPLPPGVTGRVSFFAAEYDPKTLRPLQAFTLGNPDDLHPLASIFKPLVVQGVLQDVDAGKFRLNSTFTTTAATRSIEDYPAGRNSLQVLAKRAISLSDNTASDILHLAYGPERLARAVRQQSPCTSVLLTTKAWWAAQAGLIPDVMTADTAAGSRLYGAQPFEQRLLTAGTLIAASQKLTGPDVERALDAYFHGPTYAADMEVNLQNTSTARAYTDLMARTLSGSALKPATRKVFRDILATGCCRPRTPKLNARYWAAKAGSGWGILTLTGYVETGDGRVLAYTYLNDGSTTTDAEEMEKQIRPVVLWIEQNLLALRTLR
;
A
#
# COMPACT_ATOMS: atom_id res chain seq x y z
N MET A 1 26.92 0.26 25.49
CA MET A 1 25.87 0.19 24.44
C MET A 1 26.57 -0.09 23.12
N PRO A 2 26.22 -1.16 22.40
CA PRO A 2 26.84 -1.42 21.11
C PRO A 2 26.32 -0.41 20.09
N THR A 3 27.23 0.19 19.34
CA THR A 3 26.95 1.08 18.22
C THR A 3 26.16 0.31 17.16
N PRO A 4 25.02 0.83 16.64
CA PRO A 4 24.31 0.15 15.57
C PRO A 4 25.23 0.05 14.34
N PRO A 5 25.18 -1.06 13.58
CA PRO A 5 26.01 -1.23 12.41
C PRO A 5 25.71 -0.12 11.39
N SER A 6 26.80 0.45 10.88
CA SER A 6 26.82 1.35 9.73
C SER A 6 26.01 0.76 8.59
N LEU A 7 24.89 1.42 8.24
CA LEU A 7 24.11 1.16 7.04
C LEU A 7 24.98 1.51 5.83
N THR A 8 25.72 0.52 5.34
CA THR A 8 26.37 0.56 4.02
C THR A 8 25.28 0.81 2.98
N ARG A 9 25.57 1.72 2.03
CA ARG A 9 24.65 2.13 0.95
C ARG A 9 23.93 0.92 0.36
N SER A 10 22.61 0.92 0.51
CA SER A 10 21.67 -0.03 -0.06
C SER A 10 21.98 -0.32 -1.53
N ALA A 11 21.80 -1.59 -1.92
CA ALA A 11 21.81 -2.04 -3.30
C ALA A 11 21.00 -1.09 -4.19
N ALA A 12 21.47 -0.86 -5.42
CA ALA A 12 20.83 0.01 -6.39
C ALA A 12 19.33 -0.24 -6.43
N ALA A 13 18.54 0.80 -6.14
CA ALA A 13 17.09 0.71 -6.17
C ALA A 13 16.67 0.16 -7.53
N SER A 14 15.90 -0.93 -7.53
CA SER A 14 15.29 -1.43 -8.75
C SER A 14 14.35 -0.35 -9.27
N THR A 15 14.66 0.21 -10.44
CA THR A 15 13.78 1.16 -11.11
C THR A 15 12.77 0.37 -11.94
N CYS A 16 11.54 0.86 -12.02
CA CYS A 16 10.56 0.35 -12.95
C CYS A 16 10.07 1.47 -13.85
N SER A 17 10.54 1.48 -15.09
CA SER A 17 10.03 2.35 -16.13
C SER A 17 8.86 1.65 -16.80
N GLY A 18 7.63 2.13 -16.56
CA GLY A 18 6.46 1.70 -17.31
C GLY A 18 6.58 2.09 -18.79
N PRO A 19 5.64 1.63 -19.66
CA PRO A 19 5.57 2.12 -21.03
C PRO A 19 5.50 3.65 -21.00
N SER A 20 6.41 4.29 -21.73
CA SER A 20 6.62 5.75 -21.75
C SER A 20 5.33 6.45 -22.19
N ALA A 21 4.46 6.78 -21.23
CA ALA A 21 3.46 7.80 -21.45
C ALA A 21 4.22 9.11 -21.68
N ALA A 22 3.77 9.91 -22.65
CA ALA A 22 4.39 11.20 -22.99
C ALA A 22 4.83 11.94 -21.71
N ALA A 23 6.09 12.35 -21.67
CA ALA A 23 6.72 12.87 -20.46
C ALA A 23 5.88 14.01 -19.88
N VAL A 24 5.25 13.76 -18.73
CA VAL A 24 4.54 14.78 -17.97
C VAL A 24 5.56 15.80 -17.48
N LEU A 25 5.27 17.09 -17.67
CA LEU A 25 6.03 18.15 -17.03
C LEU A 25 5.97 17.96 -15.51
N SER A 26 7.07 17.45 -14.98
CA SER A 26 7.24 17.13 -13.56
C SER A 26 8.21 18.15 -12.98
N THR A 27 7.78 18.86 -11.94
CA THR A 27 8.61 19.85 -11.24
C THR A 27 9.02 19.29 -9.88
N PRO A 28 10.30 19.32 -9.49
CA PRO A 28 10.68 18.97 -8.13
C PRO A 28 9.98 19.89 -7.12
N THR A 29 9.43 19.32 -6.06
CA THR A 29 8.87 20.11 -4.96
C THR A 29 9.98 20.93 -4.28
N ARG A 30 9.64 22.16 -3.91
CA ARG A 30 10.52 23.08 -3.16
C ARG A 30 10.27 23.04 -1.66
N LEU A 31 9.26 22.30 -1.20
CA LEU A 31 8.90 22.24 0.21
C LEU A 31 9.84 21.26 0.94
N PRO A 32 10.53 21.68 2.00
CA PRO A 32 11.36 20.77 2.78
C PRO A 32 10.50 19.68 3.40
N LEU A 33 11.03 18.47 3.52
CA LEU A 33 10.38 17.39 4.25
C LEU A 33 10.17 17.79 5.72
N PRO A 34 9.09 17.31 6.37
CA PRO A 34 8.90 17.52 7.80
C PRO A 34 10.08 17.00 8.63
N PRO A 35 10.40 17.64 9.77
CA PRO A 35 11.42 17.13 10.69
C PRO A 35 11.15 15.69 11.12
N GLY A 36 12.20 14.88 11.24
CA GLY A 36 12.11 13.47 11.64
C GLY A 36 11.91 12.47 10.49
N VAL A 37 11.60 12.94 9.28
CA VAL A 37 11.58 12.09 8.08
C VAL A 37 13.03 11.76 7.67
N THR A 38 13.38 10.48 7.70
CA THR A 38 14.69 9.96 7.28
C THR A 38 14.51 8.78 6.32
N GLY A 39 15.62 8.18 5.85
CA GLY A 39 15.57 7.10 4.86
C GLY A 39 15.38 7.61 3.43
N ARG A 40 14.98 6.72 2.54
CA ARG A 40 14.73 7.06 1.14
C ARG A 40 13.27 7.48 0.98
N VAL A 41 13.04 8.56 0.23
CA VAL A 41 11.71 9.11 -0.02
C VAL A 41 11.49 9.24 -1.52
N SER A 42 10.34 8.75 -1.99
CA SER A 42 9.83 8.97 -3.33
C SER A 42 8.42 9.55 -3.24
N PHE A 43 8.19 10.67 -3.92
CA PHE A 43 6.89 11.34 -3.95
C PHE A 43 6.51 11.66 -5.38
N PHE A 44 5.25 11.43 -5.70
CA PHE A 44 4.63 11.88 -6.93
C PHE A 44 3.22 12.39 -6.60
N ALA A 45 2.90 13.60 -7.03
CA ALA A 45 1.56 14.14 -6.99
C ALA A 45 1.24 14.81 -8.32
N ALA A 46 0.05 14.61 -8.85
CA ALA A 46 -0.32 15.16 -10.14
C ALA A 46 -1.76 15.67 -10.16
N GLU A 47 -1.98 16.69 -10.99
CA GLU A 47 -3.30 17.05 -11.48
C GLU A 47 -3.62 16.20 -12.70
N TYR A 48 -4.82 15.63 -12.76
CA TYR A 48 -5.27 14.77 -13.84
C TYR A 48 -6.40 15.42 -14.62
N ASP A 49 -6.39 15.24 -15.94
CA ASP A 49 -7.56 15.52 -16.76
C ASP A 49 -8.72 14.62 -16.32
N PRO A 50 -9.88 15.17 -15.93
CA PRO A 50 -10.95 14.39 -15.31
C PRO A 50 -11.63 13.40 -16.27
N LYS A 51 -11.44 13.54 -17.60
CA LYS A 51 -12.04 12.66 -18.61
C LYS A 51 -11.11 11.52 -18.99
N THR A 52 -9.84 11.82 -19.21
CA THR A 52 -8.85 10.87 -19.72
C THR A 52 -7.99 10.26 -18.61
N LEU A 53 -8.00 10.85 -17.42
CA LEU A 53 -7.11 10.52 -16.30
C LEU A 53 -5.64 10.52 -16.71
N ARG A 54 -5.29 11.39 -17.66
CA ARG A 54 -3.90 11.68 -18.00
C ARG A 54 -3.37 12.78 -17.08
N PRO A 55 -2.17 12.61 -16.49
CA PRO A 55 -1.53 13.66 -15.71
C PRO A 55 -1.26 14.89 -16.59
N LEU A 56 -1.67 16.07 -16.11
CA LEU A 56 -1.49 17.37 -16.76
C LEU A 56 -0.20 18.05 -16.31
N GLN A 57 0.10 17.96 -15.02
CA GLN A 57 1.29 18.50 -14.37
C GLN A 57 1.54 17.71 -13.09
N ALA A 58 2.80 17.63 -12.67
CA ALA A 58 3.17 16.86 -11.49
C ALA A 58 4.25 17.53 -10.64
N PHE A 59 4.24 17.20 -9.34
CA PHE A 59 5.35 17.42 -8.43
C PHE A 59 6.00 16.11 -8.03
N THR A 60 7.32 16.16 -7.87
CA THR A 60 8.14 15.02 -7.48
C THR A 60 9.09 15.34 -6.32
N LEU A 61 9.43 14.31 -5.54
CA LEU A 61 10.60 14.30 -4.66
C LEU A 61 11.30 12.95 -4.82
N GLY A 62 12.63 12.94 -4.82
CA GLY A 62 13.40 11.74 -5.11
C GLY A 62 13.20 11.26 -6.55
N ASN A 63 13.51 9.99 -6.81
CA ASN A 63 13.18 9.35 -8.08
C ASN A 63 11.76 8.74 -8.01
N PRO A 64 10.77 9.24 -8.74
CA PRO A 64 9.38 8.74 -8.70
C PRO A 64 9.21 7.34 -9.30
N ASP A 65 10.24 6.83 -9.97
CA ASP A 65 10.26 5.54 -10.67
C ASP A 65 11.10 4.46 -9.95
N ASP A 66 11.60 4.80 -8.75
CA ASP A 66 12.19 3.85 -7.81
C ASP A 66 11.11 2.93 -7.20
N LEU A 67 11.42 1.64 -7.04
CA LEU A 67 10.55 0.68 -6.36
C LEU A 67 10.63 0.84 -4.83
N HIS A 68 9.49 0.81 -4.16
CA HIS A 68 9.35 0.86 -2.70
C HIS A 68 8.27 -0.13 -2.22
N PRO A 69 8.32 -0.58 -0.95
CA PRO A 69 7.21 -1.28 -0.31
C PRO A 69 5.98 -0.38 -0.21
N LEU A 70 4.79 -0.98 -0.30
CA LEU A 70 3.51 -0.28 -0.14
C LEU A 70 2.99 -0.34 1.30
N ALA A 71 3.49 -1.22 2.17
CA ALA A 71 2.88 -1.51 3.45
C ALA A 71 1.34 -1.70 3.29
N SER A 72 0.50 -0.91 3.95
CA SER A 72 -0.97 -1.03 3.89
C SER A 72 -1.69 -0.17 2.85
N ILE A 73 -1.01 0.60 1.98
CA ILE A 73 -1.72 1.44 1.00
C ILE A 73 -2.34 0.66 -0.16
N PHE A 74 -2.08 -0.66 -0.29
CA PHE A 74 -2.72 -1.55 -1.29
C PHE A 74 -4.17 -1.91 -0.98
N LYS A 75 -4.61 -1.78 0.28
CA LYS A 75 -5.94 -2.23 0.75
C LYS A 75 -7.14 -1.65 -0.03
N PRO A 76 -7.11 -0.40 -0.54
CA PRO A 76 -8.15 0.09 -1.45
C PRO A 76 -8.35 -0.77 -2.70
N LEU A 77 -7.29 -1.37 -3.25
CA LEU A 77 -7.38 -2.27 -4.41
C LEU A 77 -8.13 -3.56 -4.05
N VAL A 78 -7.85 -4.12 -2.86
CA VAL A 78 -8.57 -5.28 -2.32
C VAL A 78 -10.06 -4.95 -2.14
N VAL A 79 -10.37 -3.82 -1.50
CA VAL A 79 -11.76 -3.40 -1.23
C VAL A 79 -12.51 -3.14 -2.54
N GLN A 80 -11.90 -2.50 -3.53
CA GLN A 80 -12.53 -2.33 -4.84
C GLN A 80 -12.83 -3.68 -5.48
N GLY A 81 -11.88 -4.63 -5.45
CA GLY A 81 -12.05 -5.96 -6.03
C GLY A 81 -13.26 -6.70 -5.45
N VAL A 82 -13.39 -6.77 -4.13
CA VAL A 82 -14.56 -7.43 -3.51
C VAL A 82 -15.88 -6.69 -3.79
N LEU A 83 -15.86 -5.36 -3.96
CA LEU A 83 -17.04 -4.60 -4.36
C LEU A 83 -17.42 -4.82 -5.83
N GLN A 84 -16.47 -5.11 -6.71
CA GLN A 84 -16.76 -5.58 -8.06
C GLN A 84 -17.45 -6.95 -8.05
N ASP A 85 -17.11 -7.83 -7.10
CA ASP A 85 -17.83 -9.10 -6.90
C ASP A 85 -19.25 -8.88 -6.35
N VAL A 86 -19.49 -7.80 -5.59
CA VAL A 86 -20.85 -7.37 -5.22
C VAL A 86 -21.62 -6.89 -6.46
N ASP A 87 -20.99 -6.07 -7.30
CA ASP A 87 -21.60 -5.59 -8.55
C ASP A 87 -21.94 -6.73 -9.52
N ALA A 88 -21.12 -7.76 -9.55
CA ALA A 88 -21.33 -8.98 -10.33
C ALA A 88 -22.34 -9.95 -9.69
N GLY A 89 -22.87 -9.66 -8.50
CA GLY A 89 -23.84 -10.50 -7.80
C GLY A 89 -23.25 -11.76 -7.13
N LYS A 90 -21.92 -11.89 -7.11
CA LYS A 90 -21.22 -12.99 -6.41
C LYS A 90 -21.28 -12.83 -4.89
N PHE A 91 -21.24 -11.58 -4.41
CA PHE A 91 -21.43 -11.25 -3.01
C PHE A 91 -22.53 -10.20 -2.81
N ARG A 92 -22.90 -10.00 -1.55
CA ARG A 92 -23.69 -8.86 -1.06
C ARG A 92 -22.87 -8.12 -0.02
N LEU A 93 -23.19 -6.85 0.23
CA LEU A 93 -22.54 -6.09 1.31
C LEU A 93 -22.69 -6.76 2.70
N ASN A 94 -23.78 -7.50 2.89
CA ASN A 94 -24.04 -8.28 4.10
C ASN A 94 -23.60 -9.75 4.02
N SER A 95 -22.90 -10.18 2.95
CA SER A 95 -22.24 -11.48 2.92
C SER A 95 -21.28 -11.58 4.10
N THR A 96 -21.44 -12.61 4.92
CA THR A 96 -20.63 -12.80 6.14
C THR A 96 -19.44 -13.70 5.88
N PHE A 97 -18.30 -13.34 6.45
CA PHE A 97 -17.09 -14.15 6.47
C PHE A 97 -16.72 -14.45 7.92
N THR A 98 -16.23 -15.66 8.17
CA THR A 98 -15.82 -16.11 9.50
C THR A 98 -14.33 -15.87 9.68
N THR A 99 -13.96 -15.21 10.78
CA THR A 99 -12.56 -15.14 11.19
C THR A 99 -12.14 -16.49 11.78
N THR A 100 -11.17 -17.13 11.15
CA THR A 100 -10.55 -18.38 11.62
C THR A 100 -9.06 -18.17 11.89
N ALA A 101 -8.38 -19.14 12.52
CA ALA A 101 -6.92 -19.09 12.67
C ALA A 101 -6.21 -18.97 11.30
N ALA A 102 -6.75 -19.61 10.26
CA ALA A 102 -6.18 -19.57 8.92
C ALA A 102 -6.26 -18.16 8.30
N THR A 103 -7.36 -17.46 8.49
CA THR A 103 -7.64 -16.15 7.87
C THR A 103 -7.28 -14.95 8.74
N ARG A 104 -7.03 -15.15 10.04
CA ARG A 104 -6.58 -14.11 10.96
C ARG A 104 -5.10 -13.80 10.71
N SER A 105 -4.79 -12.50 10.55
CA SER A 105 -3.43 -11.95 10.47
C SER A 105 -2.84 -11.76 11.88
N ILE A 106 -1.91 -10.82 12.09
CA ILE A 106 -1.24 -10.67 13.40
C ILE A 106 -2.11 -9.98 14.47
N GLU A 107 -2.88 -8.93 14.11
CA GLU A 107 -3.56 -8.15 15.16
C GLU A 107 -4.68 -8.93 15.86
N ASP A 108 -5.07 -8.44 17.05
CA ASP A 108 -6.27 -8.93 17.72
C ASP A 108 -7.50 -8.50 16.93
N TYR A 109 -8.23 -9.50 16.43
CA TYR A 109 -9.41 -9.31 15.58
C TYR A 109 -10.58 -10.04 16.21
N PRO A 110 -11.76 -9.39 16.36
CA PRO A 110 -12.92 -10.02 16.96
C PRO A 110 -13.27 -11.34 16.28
N ALA A 111 -13.32 -12.41 17.06
CA ALA A 111 -13.77 -13.72 16.57
C ALA A 111 -15.22 -13.63 16.06
N GLY A 112 -15.58 -14.54 15.14
CA GLY A 112 -16.95 -14.69 14.66
C GLY A 112 -17.15 -14.22 13.22
N ARG A 113 -18.41 -13.85 12.90
CA ARG A 113 -18.86 -13.55 11.54
C ARG A 113 -18.94 -12.05 11.31
N ASN A 114 -18.23 -11.57 10.30
CA ASN A 114 -18.20 -10.16 9.93
C ASN A 114 -18.72 -9.98 8.50
N SER A 115 -19.54 -8.95 8.26
CA SER A 115 -20.02 -8.68 6.91
C SER A 115 -18.91 -8.09 6.03
N LEU A 116 -19.03 -8.26 4.71
CA LEU A 116 -18.15 -7.66 3.71
C LEU A 116 -17.96 -6.17 3.97
N GLN A 117 -19.05 -5.44 4.23
CA GLN A 117 -19.00 -4.01 4.50
C GLN A 117 -18.24 -3.67 5.78
N VAL A 118 -18.39 -4.45 6.85
CA VAL A 118 -17.65 -4.26 8.10
C VAL A 118 -16.16 -4.50 7.88
N LEU A 119 -15.81 -5.58 7.18
CA LEU A 119 -14.42 -5.88 6.83
C LEU A 119 -13.81 -4.77 5.98
N ALA A 120 -14.52 -4.31 4.95
CA ALA A 120 -14.05 -3.25 4.07
C ALA A 120 -13.81 -1.94 4.82
N LYS A 121 -14.71 -1.58 5.74
CA LYS A 121 -14.55 -0.41 6.61
C LYS A 121 -13.31 -0.54 7.50
N ARG A 122 -13.14 -1.69 8.20
CA ARG A 122 -12.00 -1.91 9.08
C ARG A 122 -10.65 -1.90 8.34
N ALA A 123 -10.59 -2.56 7.18
CA ALA A 123 -9.38 -2.61 6.35
C ALA A 123 -8.88 -1.21 5.95
N ILE A 124 -9.80 -0.24 5.80
CA ILE A 124 -9.46 1.13 5.39
C ILE A 124 -9.27 2.04 6.60
N SER A 125 -10.27 2.14 7.50
CA SER A 125 -10.26 3.09 8.60
C SER A 125 -9.27 2.72 9.71
N LEU A 126 -9.09 1.43 9.98
CA LEU A 126 -8.19 0.92 11.02
C LEU A 126 -6.92 0.30 10.44
N SER A 127 -6.80 0.24 9.11
CA SER A 127 -5.72 -0.52 8.46
C SER A 127 -5.66 -1.99 8.91
N ASP A 128 -6.79 -2.58 9.27
CA ASP A 128 -6.86 -3.93 9.85
C ASP A 128 -6.40 -5.00 8.85
N ASN A 129 -5.35 -5.74 9.18
CA ASN A 129 -4.74 -6.73 8.29
C ASN A 129 -5.59 -7.99 8.15
N THR A 130 -6.27 -8.43 9.21
CA THR A 130 -7.19 -9.57 9.22
C THR A 130 -8.39 -9.29 8.33
N ALA A 131 -8.99 -8.11 8.44
CA ALA A 131 -10.07 -7.70 7.55
C ALA A 131 -9.62 -7.66 6.09
N SER A 132 -8.43 -7.11 5.84
CA SER A 132 -7.82 -7.08 4.51
C SER A 132 -7.58 -8.49 3.96
N ASP A 133 -6.99 -9.38 4.75
CA ASP A 133 -6.63 -10.74 4.33
C ASP A 133 -7.88 -11.58 4.04
N ILE A 134 -8.93 -11.49 4.87
CA ILE A 134 -10.22 -12.13 4.61
C ILE A 134 -10.80 -11.67 3.25
N LEU A 135 -10.79 -10.36 2.98
CA LEU A 135 -11.29 -9.82 1.71
C LEU A 135 -10.41 -10.19 0.52
N HIS A 136 -9.08 -10.19 0.71
CA HIS A 136 -8.11 -10.54 -0.32
C HIS A 136 -8.26 -12.01 -0.73
N LEU A 137 -8.41 -12.91 0.25
CA LEU A 137 -8.69 -14.33 0.02
C LEU A 137 -10.05 -14.54 -0.66
N ALA A 138 -11.10 -13.82 -0.25
CA ALA A 138 -12.43 -13.92 -0.84
C ALA A 138 -12.49 -13.47 -2.31
N TYR A 139 -11.75 -12.40 -2.66
CA TYR A 139 -11.65 -11.91 -4.03
C TYR A 139 -10.79 -12.83 -4.93
N GLY A 140 -9.74 -13.40 -4.33
CA GLY A 140 -8.72 -14.20 -5.01
C GLY A 140 -7.43 -13.41 -5.22
N PRO A 141 -6.33 -13.73 -4.48
CA PRO A 141 -5.06 -13.01 -4.60
C PRO A 141 -4.47 -13.03 -6.01
N GLU A 142 -4.57 -14.16 -6.72
CA GLU A 142 -4.09 -14.25 -8.10
C GLU A 142 -4.84 -13.30 -9.03
N ARG A 143 -6.17 -13.25 -8.90
CA ARG A 143 -7.02 -12.35 -9.68
C ARG A 143 -6.68 -10.88 -9.40
N LEU A 144 -6.41 -10.52 -8.15
CA LEU A 144 -5.98 -9.15 -7.80
C LEU A 144 -4.63 -8.82 -8.43
N ALA A 145 -3.64 -9.69 -8.27
CA ALA A 145 -2.31 -9.49 -8.81
C ALA A 145 -2.33 -9.24 -10.32
N ARG A 146 -3.06 -10.06 -11.08
CA ARG A 146 -3.21 -9.92 -12.53
C ARG A 146 -3.93 -8.62 -12.91
N ALA A 147 -5.04 -8.31 -12.22
CA ALA A 147 -5.80 -7.09 -12.49
C ALA A 147 -5.00 -5.81 -12.21
N VAL A 148 -4.17 -5.82 -11.16
CA VAL A 148 -3.26 -4.71 -10.83
C VAL A 148 -2.14 -4.60 -11.86
N ARG A 149 -1.45 -5.71 -12.18
CA ARG A 149 -0.35 -5.75 -13.16
C ARG A 149 -0.80 -5.26 -14.53
N GLN A 150 -2.02 -5.60 -14.96
CA GLN A 150 -2.59 -5.13 -16.22
C GLN A 150 -2.76 -3.60 -16.26
N GLN A 151 -3.11 -2.97 -15.13
CA GLN A 151 -3.35 -1.53 -15.05
C GLN A 151 -2.12 -0.72 -14.66
N SER A 152 -1.13 -1.35 -14.03
CA SER A 152 0.09 -0.72 -13.57
C SER A 152 1.19 -1.78 -13.53
N PRO A 153 1.96 -1.96 -14.62
CA PRO A 153 3.02 -2.96 -14.67
C PRO A 153 4.00 -2.82 -13.50
N CYS A 154 4.32 -1.61 -13.07
CA CYS A 154 5.25 -1.38 -11.98
C CYS A 154 4.67 -1.60 -10.57
N THR A 155 3.38 -1.96 -10.45
CA THR A 155 2.75 -2.29 -9.16
C THR A 155 2.58 -3.79 -9.01
N SER A 156 3.01 -4.34 -7.88
CA SER A 156 2.83 -5.74 -7.52
C SER A 156 2.06 -5.86 -6.20
N VAL A 157 0.87 -6.48 -6.26
CA VAL A 157 0.10 -6.87 -5.08
C VAL A 157 -0.10 -8.38 -5.16
N LEU A 158 0.79 -9.13 -4.51
CA LEU A 158 0.93 -10.57 -4.68
C LEU A 158 0.56 -11.34 -3.41
N LEU A 159 0.89 -10.80 -2.23
CA LEU A 159 0.77 -11.48 -0.96
C LEU A 159 -0.37 -10.87 -0.12
N THR A 160 -1.05 -11.74 0.64
CA THR A 160 -1.76 -11.31 1.83
C THR A 160 -0.75 -10.83 2.87
N THR A 161 -1.22 -10.01 3.81
CA THR A 161 -0.35 -9.45 4.83
C THR A 161 0.24 -10.55 5.72
N LYS A 162 -0.56 -11.54 6.14
CA LYS A 162 -0.04 -12.70 6.89
C LYS A 162 1.00 -13.48 6.11
N ALA A 163 0.83 -13.65 4.80
CA ALA A 163 1.77 -14.41 3.98
C ALA A 163 3.12 -13.71 3.84
N TRP A 164 3.13 -12.39 3.64
CA TRP A 164 4.40 -11.65 3.61
C TRP A 164 5.10 -11.76 4.97
N TRP A 165 4.38 -11.64 6.09
CA TRP A 165 5.01 -11.57 7.42
C TRP A 165 5.52 -12.94 7.85
N ALA A 166 4.76 -14.00 7.57
CA ALA A 166 5.23 -15.35 7.80
C ALA A 166 6.50 -15.68 7.00
N ALA A 167 6.62 -15.17 5.77
CA ALA A 167 7.83 -15.31 4.96
C ALA A 167 8.99 -14.49 5.53
N GLN A 168 8.75 -13.22 5.91
CA GLN A 168 9.77 -12.35 6.51
C GLN A 168 10.31 -12.93 7.82
N ALA A 169 9.42 -13.44 8.67
CA ALA A 169 9.75 -14.05 9.96
C ALA A 169 10.35 -15.47 9.83
N GLY A 170 10.52 -16.01 8.62
CA GLY A 170 11.13 -17.32 8.40
C GLY A 170 10.28 -18.53 8.79
N LEU A 171 8.96 -18.36 8.91
CA LEU A 171 8.04 -19.42 9.31
C LEU A 171 7.63 -20.36 8.17
N ILE A 172 8.07 -20.08 6.93
CA ILE A 172 7.76 -20.87 5.73
C ILE A 172 9.05 -21.18 4.95
N PRO A 173 10.01 -21.89 5.57
CA PRO A 173 11.32 -22.14 4.95
C PRO A 173 11.25 -23.07 3.73
N ASP A 174 10.22 -23.93 3.65
CA ASP A 174 10.02 -24.87 2.53
C ASP A 174 9.69 -24.16 1.20
N VAL A 175 9.19 -22.91 1.26
CA VAL A 175 8.82 -22.12 0.08
C VAL A 175 9.85 -21.05 -0.22
N MET A 176 10.43 -20.43 0.82
CA MET A 176 11.51 -19.46 0.70
C MET A 176 12.85 -20.20 0.66
N THR A 177 13.60 -20.14 1.76
CA THR A 177 14.78 -20.91 2.11
C THR A 177 14.99 -20.75 3.62
N ALA A 178 15.86 -21.56 4.24
CA ALA A 178 16.23 -21.36 5.65
C ALA A 178 16.94 -20.01 5.88
N ASP A 179 17.74 -19.55 4.91
CA ASP A 179 18.22 -18.16 4.85
C ASP A 179 17.12 -17.28 4.26
N THR A 180 16.36 -16.59 5.11
CA THR A 180 15.20 -15.79 4.68
C THR A 180 15.58 -14.60 3.81
N ALA A 181 16.74 -13.99 4.05
CA ALA A 181 17.23 -12.86 3.27
C ALA A 181 17.59 -13.31 1.85
N ALA A 182 18.34 -14.42 1.71
CA ALA A 182 18.64 -15.01 0.41
C ALA A 182 17.37 -15.44 -0.34
N GLY A 183 16.45 -16.10 0.35
CA GLY A 183 15.16 -16.50 -0.21
C GLY A 183 14.35 -15.31 -0.70
N SER A 184 14.32 -14.20 0.04
CA SER A 184 13.61 -12.98 -0.36
C SER A 184 14.15 -12.44 -1.69
N ARG A 185 15.48 -12.40 -1.86
CA ARG A 185 16.13 -11.91 -3.09
C ARG A 185 15.78 -12.79 -4.26
N LEU A 186 15.79 -14.12 -4.06
CA LEU A 186 15.39 -15.08 -5.09
C LEU A 186 13.93 -14.86 -5.50
N TYR A 187 13.02 -14.70 -4.54
CA TYR A 187 11.61 -14.38 -4.81
C TYR A 187 11.45 -13.03 -5.54
N GLY A 188 12.11 -11.97 -5.07
CA GLY A 188 12.02 -10.64 -5.66
C GLY A 188 12.51 -10.58 -7.12
N ALA A 189 13.54 -11.38 -7.44
CA ALA A 189 14.15 -11.45 -8.78
C ALA A 189 13.36 -12.31 -9.79
N GLN A 190 12.38 -13.11 -9.35
CA GLN A 190 11.59 -13.94 -10.24
C GLN A 190 10.74 -13.08 -11.23
N PRO A 191 10.52 -13.56 -12.46
CA PRO A 191 9.52 -12.98 -13.36
C PRO A 191 8.11 -13.01 -12.73
N PHE A 192 7.23 -12.11 -13.16
CA PHE A 192 5.89 -11.95 -12.56
C PHE A 192 5.10 -13.26 -12.44
N GLU A 193 5.03 -14.06 -13.51
CA GLU A 193 4.28 -15.33 -13.47
C GLU A 193 4.87 -16.32 -12.45
N GLN A 194 6.20 -16.38 -12.34
CA GLN A 194 6.86 -17.24 -11.35
C GLN A 194 6.65 -16.72 -9.92
N ARG A 195 6.72 -15.40 -9.71
CA ARG A 195 6.41 -14.77 -8.41
C ARG A 195 4.97 -15.03 -7.99
N LEU A 196 4.05 -15.04 -8.94
CA LEU A 196 2.63 -15.28 -8.70
C LEU A 196 2.38 -16.72 -8.23
N LEU A 197 3.04 -17.71 -8.84
CA LEU A 197 3.00 -19.09 -8.39
C LEU A 197 3.58 -19.24 -6.97
N THR A 198 4.78 -18.68 -6.74
CA THR A 198 5.42 -18.71 -5.41
C THR A 198 4.55 -18.02 -4.35
N ALA A 199 3.92 -16.88 -4.69
CA ALA A 199 3.01 -16.17 -3.81
C ALA A 199 1.78 -17.01 -3.43
N GLY A 200 1.22 -17.76 -4.39
CA GLY A 200 0.14 -18.72 -4.11
C GLY A 200 0.55 -19.76 -3.06
N THR A 201 1.77 -20.31 -3.19
CA THR A 201 2.31 -21.28 -2.21
C THR A 201 2.54 -20.64 -0.84
N LEU A 202 3.07 -19.41 -0.77
CA LEU A 202 3.25 -18.66 0.47
C LEU A 202 1.92 -18.37 1.18
N ILE A 203 0.90 -17.98 0.42
CA ILE A 203 -0.45 -17.72 0.96
C ILE A 203 -1.10 -19.02 1.47
N ALA A 204 -0.92 -20.13 0.76
CA ALA A 204 -1.44 -21.42 1.21
C ALA A 204 -0.73 -21.92 2.48
N ALA A 205 0.59 -21.74 2.56
CA ALA A 205 1.37 -22.13 3.73
C ALA A 205 1.07 -21.24 4.95
N SER A 206 0.91 -19.93 4.78
CA SER A 206 0.62 -19.01 5.90
C SER A 206 -0.74 -19.25 6.56
N GLN A 207 -1.70 -19.82 5.83
CA GLN A 207 -3.00 -20.25 6.38
C GLN A 207 -2.90 -21.43 7.36
N LYS A 208 -1.77 -22.15 7.39
CA LYS A 208 -1.50 -23.21 8.38
C LYS A 208 -0.94 -22.66 9.70
N LEU A 209 -0.53 -21.40 9.72
CA LEU A 209 0.01 -20.72 10.90
C LEU A 209 -1.11 -19.99 11.66
N THR A 210 -0.87 -19.64 12.92
CA THR A 210 -1.75 -18.73 13.66
C THR A 210 -1.21 -17.29 13.60
N GLY A 211 -2.11 -16.31 13.71
CA GLY A 211 -1.72 -14.90 13.83
C GLY A 211 -0.69 -14.63 14.94
N PRO A 212 -0.94 -15.09 16.18
CA PRO A 212 -0.01 -14.94 17.29
C PRO A 212 1.36 -15.59 17.08
N ASP A 213 1.45 -16.70 16.35
CA ASP A 213 2.74 -17.32 16.04
C ASP A 213 3.54 -16.46 15.04
N VAL A 214 2.86 -15.89 14.04
CA VAL A 214 3.45 -14.97 13.08
C VAL A 214 3.92 -13.69 13.77
N GLU A 215 3.09 -13.09 14.61
CA GLU A 215 3.42 -11.87 15.37
C GLU A 215 4.68 -12.05 16.22
N ARG A 216 4.73 -13.12 17.03
CA ARG A 216 5.87 -13.40 17.91
C ARG A 216 7.17 -13.62 17.13
N ALA A 217 7.12 -14.31 15.99
CA ALA A 217 8.30 -14.53 15.17
C ALA A 217 8.73 -13.25 14.43
N LEU A 218 7.77 -12.42 14.03
CA LEU A 218 8.02 -11.15 13.37
C LEU A 218 8.67 -10.14 14.31
N ASP A 219 8.23 -10.06 15.56
CA ASP A 219 8.86 -9.22 16.59
C ASP A 219 10.33 -9.60 16.79
N ALA A 220 10.61 -10.91 16.87
CA ALA A 220 11.96 -11.43 16.98
C ALA A 220 12.81 -11.12 15.73
N TYR A 221 12.22 -11.16 14.53
CA TYR A 221 12.90 -10.79 13.30
C TYR A 221 13.29 -9.31 13.27
N PHE A 222 12.35 -8.40 13.56
CA PHE A 222 12.60 -6.95 13.47
C PHE A 222 13.56 -6.44 14.54
N HIS A 223 13.47 -6.97 15.76
CA HIS A 223 14.39 -6.60 16.85
C HIS A 223 15.68 -7.43 16.87
N GLY A 224 15.76 -8.45 16.00
CA GLY A 224 16.85 -9.41 15.97
C GLY A 224 17.98 -9.04 15.00
N PRO A 225 19.11 -9.75 15.08
CA PRO A 225 20.25 -9.53 14.18
C PRO A 225 19.99 -10.01 12.74
N THR A 226 18.85 -10.67 12.50
CA THR A 226 18.47 -11.24 11.20
C THR A 226 17.68 -10.28 10.32
N TYR A 227 17.32 -9.09 10.82
CA TYR A 227 16.64 -8.07 10.02
C TYR A 227 17.49 -7.67 8.80
N ALA A 228 16.87 -7.62 7.63
CA ALA A 228 17.51 -7.23 6.38
C ALA A 228 16.59 -6.32 5.58
N ALA A 229 16.95 -5.04 5.46
CA ALA A 229 16.09 -4.00 4.90
C ALA A 229 15.68 -4.25 3.44
N ASP A 230 16.48 -4.99 2.66
CA ASP A 230 16.13 -5.33 1.27
C ASP A 230 14.99 -6.35 1.19
N MET A 231 14.69 -7.09 2.26
CA MET A 231 13.52 -7.96 2.34
C MET A 231 12.22 -7.19 2.16
N GLU A 232 12.17 -5.92 2.58
CA GLU A 232 10.96 -5.11 2.47
C GLU A 232 10.53 -4.89 1.02
N VAL A 233 11.48 -4.58 0.14
CA VAL A 233 11.21 -4.40 -1.31
C VAL A 233 11.01 -5.75 -2.01
N ASN A 234 11.71 -6.80 -1.55
CA ASN A 234 11.66 -8.10 -2.20
C ASN A 234 10.37 -8.89 -1.88
N LEU A 235 9.86 -8.79 -0.65
CA LEU A 235 8.71 -9.57 -0.17
C LEU A 235 7.40 -8.79 -0.12
N GLN A 236 7.38 -7.53 0.31
CA GLN A 236 6.11 -6.81 0.41
C GLN A 236 5.48 -6.57 -0.97
N ASN A 237 4.21 -6.15 -0.94
CA ASN A 237 3.59 -5.53 -2.11
C ASN A 237 4.35 -4.23 -2.45
N THR A 238 4.67 -3.99 -3.71
CA THR A 238 5.55 -2.88 -4.13
C THR A 238 4.97 -2.05 -5.26
N SER A 239 5.44 -0.81 -5.37
CA SER A 239 5.22 0.04 -6.54
C SER A 239 6.26 1.15 -6.61
N THR A 240 6.15 1.99 -7.64
CA THR A 240 6.82 3.29 -7.72
C THR A 240 5.82 4.39 -7.38
N ALA A 241 6.29 5.55 -6.90
CA ALA A 241 5.39 6.65 -6.54
C ALA A 241 4.54 7.10 -7.73
N ARG A 242 5.11 7.16 -8.94
CA ARG A 242 4.37 7.49 -10.16
C ARG A 242 3.32 6.44 -10.50
N ALA A 243 3.75 5.19 -10.64
CA ALA A 243 2.88 4.11 -11.10
C ALA A 243 1.72 3.84 -10.14
N TYR A 244 1.95 4.02 -8.84
CA TYR A 244 0.91 3.90 -7.83
C TYR A 244 -0.05 5.08 -7.84
N THR A 245 0.44 6.31 -8.00
CA THR A 245 -0.42 7.49 -8.07
C THR A 245 -1.36 7.43 -9.27
N ASP A 246 -0.84 7.03 -10.44
CA ASP A 246 -1.65 6.85 -11.65
C ASP A 246 -2.72 5.77 -11.46
N LEU A 247 -2.36 4.65 -10.82
CA LEU A 247 -3.31 3.59 -10.48
C LEU A 247 -4.38 4.10 -9.50
N MET A 248 -4.00 4.87 -8.49
CA MET A 248 -4.90 5.41 -7.48
C MET A 248 -5.85 6.47 -8.05
N ALA A 249 -5.42 7.27 -9.05
CA ALA A 249 -6.29 8.19 -9.77
C ALA A 249 -7.47 7.48 -10.45
N ARG A 250 -7.24 6.26 -10.99
CA ARG A 250 -8.30 5.41 -11.56
C ARG A 250 -9.13 4.73 -10.48
N THR A 251 -8.46 4.17 -9.47
CA THR A 251 -9.04 3.33 -8.42
C THR A 251 -9.92 4.14 -7.45
N LEU A 252 -9.35 5.14 -6.78
CA LEU A 252 -9.97 5.81 -5.61
C LEU A 252 -11.17 6.70 -5.97
N SER A 253 -11.36 7.01 -7.25
CA SER A 253 -12.60 7.62 -7.76
C SER A 253 -13.82 6.70 -7.59
N GLY A 254 -13.60 5.37 -7.61
CA GLY A 254 -14.62 4.34 -7.63
C GLY A 254 -15.34 4.22 -8.98
N SER A 255 -14.79 4.80 -10.07
CA SER A 255 -15.43 4.82 -11.39
C SER A 255 -15.70 3.43 -11.98
N ALA A 256 -14.90 2.42 -11.59
CA ALA A 256 -15.07 1.03 -11.99
C ALA A 256 -16.17 0.27 -11.22
N LEU A 257 -16.86 0.92 -10.27
CA LEU A 257 -17.96 0.37 -9.48
C LEU A 257 -19.30 0.94 -9.93
N LYS A 258 -20.40 0.19 -9.75
CA LYS A 258 -21.78 0.66 -9.93
C LYS A 258 -22.10 1.76 -8.91
N PRO A 259 -23.13 2.61 -9.14
CA PRO A 259 -23.40 3.75 -8.27
C PRO A 259 -23.54 3.42 -6.77
N ALA A 260 -24.21 2.30 -6.43
CA ALA A 260 -24.43 1.91 -5.03
C ALA A 260 -23.12 1.49 -4.32
N THR A 261 -22.34 0.60 -4.92
CA THR A 261 -21.05 0.14 -4.39
C THR A 261 -19.98 1.21 -4.46
N ARG A 262 -20.00 2.07 -5.48
CA ARG A 262 -19.16 3.28 -5.55
C ARG A 262 -19.41 4.19 -4.35
N LYS A 263 -20.68 4.43 -3.99
CA LYS A 263 -21.00 5.24 -2.82
C LYS A 263 -20.40 4.63 -1.55
N VAL A 264 -20.59 3.33 -1.33
CA VAL A 264 -20.01 2.61 -0.18
C VAL A 264 -18.49 2.71 -0.16
N PHE A 265 -17.83 2.51 -1.29
CA PHE A 265 -16.38 2.59 -1.41
C PHE A 265 -15.86 3.98 -1.04
N ARG A 266 -16.48 5.03 -1.60
CA ARG A 266 -16.11 6.42 -1.35
C ARG A 266 -16.37 6.83 0.10
N ASP A 267 -17.51 6.43 0.66
CA ASP A 267 -17.83 6.68 2.06
C ASP A 267 -16.77 6.07 2.98
N ILE A 268 -16.34 4.83 2.71
CA ILE A 268 -15.29 4.16 3.47
C ILE A 268 -13.95 4.88 3.32
N LEU A 269 -13.51 5.20 2.09
CA LEU A 269 -12.25 5.88 1.82
C LEU A 269 -12.18 7.30 2.42
N ALA A 270 -13.31 8.00 2.49
CA ALA A 270 -13.40 9.32 3.12
C ALA A 270 -13.19 9.29 4.64
N THR A 271 -13.30 8.11 5.28
CA THR A 271 -13.02 7.91 6.72
C THR A 271 -11.59 7.47 7.02
N GLY A 272 -10.71 7.39 6.02
CA GLY A 272 -9.31 7.02 6.23
C GLY A 272 -8.58 7.99 7.16
N CYS A 273 -7.54 7.49 7.84
CA CYS A 273 -6.71 8.17 8.85
C CYS A 273 -6.20 9.58 8.51
N CYS A 274 -6.13 9.91 7.22
CA CYS A 274 -5.06 10.73 6.69
C CYS A 274 -5.56 11.95 5.90
N ARG A 275 -6.84 12.29 6.06
CA ARG A 275 -7.39 13.58 5.65
C ARG A 275 -7.11 14.62 6.77
N PRO A 276 -6.59 15.82 6.46
CA PRO A 276 -6.48 16.88 7.45
C PRO A 276 -7.84 17.18 8.11
N ARG A 277 -7.87 17.41 9.43
CA ARG A 277 -9.12 17.78 10.15
C ARG A 277 -9.71 19.09 9.62
N THR A 278 -8.84 20.04 9.26
CA THR A 278 -9.19 21.35 8.71
C THR A 278 -8.40 21.53 7.41
N PRO A 279 -8.82 20.87 6.31
CA PRO A 279 -8.09 20.95 5.06
C PRO A 279 -8.19 22.37 4.50
N LYS A 280 -7.04 22.93 4.11
CA LYS A 280 -6.93 24.18 3.36
C LYS A 280 -7.35 23.99 1.89
N LEU A 281 -7.17 22.79 1.36
CA LEU A 281 -7.64 22.43 0.03
C LEU A 281 -9.18 22.31 0.04
N ASN A 282 -9.85 23.13 -0.76
CA ASN A 282 -11.30 23.04 -0.96
C ASN A 282 -11.66 21.75 -1.73
N ALA A 283 -11.79 20.65 -0.99
CA ALA A 283 -12.07 19.32 -1.51
C ALA A 283 -13.55 18.95 -1.29
N ARG A 284 -14.24 18.56 -2.37
CA ARG A 284 -15.56 17.93 -2.32
C ARG A 284 -15.46 16.46 -1.89
N TYR A 285 -14.36 15.82 -2.26
CA TYR A 285 -14.05 14.46 -1.86
C TYR A 285 -12.55 14.30 -1.68
N TRP A 286 -12.15 13.58 -0.63
CA TRP A 286 -10.76 13.23 -0.35
C TRP A 286 -10.71 11.79 0.16
N ALA A 287 -10.22 10.89 -0.68
CA ALA A 287 -9.85 9.52 -0.29
C ALA A 287 -8.39 9.50 0.17
N ALA A 288 -8.12 8.86 1.29
CA ALA A 288 -6.75 8.73 1.78
C ALA A 288 -6.52 7.37 2.46
N LYS A 289 -5.30 6.84 2.32
CA LYS A 289 -4.84 5.65 3.04
C LYS A 289 -3.36 5.82 3.40
N ALA A 290 -3.00 5.43 4.63
CA ALA A 290 -1.61 5.22 5.03
C ALA A 290 -1.25 3.74 5.13
N GLY A 291 0.04 3.46 5.09
CA GLY A 291 0.63 2.23 5.57
C GLY A 291 1.89 2.54 6.36
N SER A 292 2.10 1.80 7.44
CA SER A 292 3.25 1.89 8.33
C SER A 292 3.82 0.47 8.50
N GLY A 293 5.10 0.41 8.84
CA GLY A 293 5.83 -0.82 9.13
C GLY A 293 7.25 -0.49 9.56
N TRP A 294 8.09 -1.51 9.70
CA TRP A 294 9.45 -1.33 10.20
C TRP A 294 10.29 -0.43 9.28
N GLY A 295 10.55 0.81 9.69
CA GLY A 295 11.29 1.77 8.86
C GLY A 295 10.53 2.28 7.63
N ILE A 296 9.21 2.08 7.56
CA ILE A 296 8.38 2.34 6.37
C ILE A 296 7.17 3.22 6.70
N LEU A 297 6.99 4.29 5.92
CA LEU A 297 5.75 5.08 5.87
C LEU A 297 5.31 5.29 4.43
N THR A 298 4.06 4.95 4.14
CA THR A 298 3.46 5.15 2.83
C THR A 298 2.13 5.86 2.96
N LEU A 299 1.85 6.80 2.06
CA LEU A 299 0.62 7.58 2.04
C LEU A 299 0.15 7.71 0.60
N THR A 300 -1.15 7.52 0.37
CA THR A 300 -1.76 7.77 -0.93
C THR A 300 -3.10 8.46 -0.78
N GLY A 301 -3.53 9.15 -1.83
CA GLY A 301 -4.86 9.71 -1.87
C GLY A 301 -5.28 10.25 -3.23
N TYR A 302 -6.55 10.61 -3.27
CA TYR A 302 -7.25 11.15 -4.43
C TYR A 302 -8.20 12.25 -3.96
N VAL A 303 -8.20 13.38 -4.66
CA VAL A 303 -8.94 14.57 -4.28
C VAL A 303 -9.73 15.10 -5.47
N GLU A 304 -11.03 15.32 -5.27
CA GLU A 304 -11.87 16.10 -6.17
C GLU A 304 -12.10 17.47 -5.52
N THR A 305 -11.70 18.53 -6.21
CA THR A 305 -11.78 19.90 -5.69
C THR A 305 -13.13 20.56 -5.98
N GLY A 306 -13.42 21.65 -5.27
CA GLY A 306 -14.63 22.45 -5.43
C GLY A 306 -14.84 23.03 -6.84
N ASP A 307 -13.74 23.25 -7.57
CA ASP A 307 -13.68 23.72 -8.96
C ASP A 307 -13.59 22.59 -10.00
N GLY A 308 -13.76 21.33 -9.59
CA GLY A 308 -13.85 20.18 -10.50
C GLY A 308 -12.51 19.61 -10.97
N ARG A 309 -11.39 20.00 -10.36
CA ARG A 309 -10.08 19.38 -10.63
C ARG A 309 -9.95 18.04 -9.92
N VAL A 310 -9.11 17.19 -10.48
CA VAL A 310 -8.77 15.87 -9.94
C VAL A 310 -7.28 15.86 -9.62
N LEU A 311 -6.94 15.56 -8.37
CA LEU A 311 -5.56 15.40 -7.90
C LEU A 311 -5.38 14.00 -7.34
N ALA A 312 -4.20 13.41 -7.50
CA ALA A 312 -3.80 12.21 -6.77
C ALA A 312 -2.35 12.32 -6.33
N TYR A 313 -1.99 11.59 -5.27
CA TYR A 313 -0.63 11.56 -4.74
C TYR A 313 -0.25 10.19 -4.19
N THR A 314 1.06 9.94 -4.19
CA THR A 314 1.69 8.85 -3.43
C THR A 314 3.00 9.35 -2.85
N TYR A 315 3.19 9.10 -1.56
CA TYR A 315 4.42 9.27 -0.81
C TYR A 315 4.87 7.88 -0.34
N LEU A 316 6.11 7.52 -0.64
CA LEU A 316 6.74 6.26 -0.26
C LEU A 316 8.02 6.58 0.49
N ASN A 317 8.12 6.08 1.72
CA ASN A 317 9.31 6.17 2.55
C ASN A 317 9.69 4.80 3.08
N ASP A 318 10.94 4.41 2.88
CA ASP A 318 11.55 3.18 3.38
C ASP A 318 12.98 3.42 3.87
N GLY A 319 13.50 2.48 4.66
CA GLY A 319 14.84 2.60 5.26
C GLY A 319 14.98 3.77 6.23
N SER A 320 13.87 4.18 6.87
CA SER A 320 13.88 5.21 7.91
C SER A 320 14.63 4.72 9.15
N THR A 321 15.24 5.66 9.87
CA THR A 321 15.84 5.40 11.20
C THR A 321 14.77 5.28 12.30
N THR A 322 13.54 5.71 12.02
CA THR A 322 12.39 5.41 12.89
C THR A 322 11.88 4.03 12.51
N THR A 323 12.03 3.05 13.38
CA THR A 323 11.75 1.65 13.03
C THR A 323 10.35 1.22 13.44
N ASP A 324 9.89 1.44 14.67
CA ASP A 324 8.56 0.98 15.10
C ASP A 324 7.40 1.65 14.34
N ALA A 325 6.36 0.87 14.06
CA ALA A 325 5.20 1.33 13.28
C ALA A 325 4.45 2.46 14.01
N GLU A 326 4.27 2.36 15.33
CA GLU A 326 3.59 3.34 16.16
C GLU A 326 4.35 4.68 16.17
N GLU A 327 5.68 4.63 16.22
CA GLU A 327 6.52 5.83 16.12
C GLU A 327 6.49 6.43 14.72
N MET A 328 6.48 5.58 13.69
CA MET A 328 6.32 6.00 12.31
C MET A 328 5.00 6.71 12.06
N GLU A 329 3.91 6.21 12.66
CA GLU A 329 2.58 6.79 12.52
C GLU A 329 2.47 8.22 13.07
N LYS A 330 3.33 8.62 14.01
CA LYS A 330 3.41 10.01 14.47
C LYS A 330 3.78 10.98 13.34
N GLN A 331 4.47 10.49 12.30
CA GLN A 331 4.84 11.29 11.13
C GLN A 331 3.69 11.49 10.13
N ILE A 332 2.61 10.71 10.21
CA ILE A 332 1.47 10.78 9.27
C ILE A 332 0.95 12.22 9.17
N ARG A 333 0.65 12.86 10.30
CA ARG A 333 0.05 14.21 10.28
C ARG A 333 0.98 15.26 9.68
N PRO A 334 2.25 15.40 10.12
CA PRO A 334 3.20 16.30 9.47
C PRO A 334 3.34 16.06 7.96
N VAL A 335 3.45 14.81 7.52
CA VAL A 335 3.59 14.48 6.09
C VAL A 335 2.31 14.78 5.32
N VAL A 336 1.13 14.48 5.86
CA VAL A 336 -0.17 14.84 5.24
C VAL A 336 -0.31 16.35 5.05
N LEU A 337 0.12 17.16 6.01
CA LEU A 337 0.11 18.63 5.87
C LEU A 337 1.09 19.10 4.80
N TRP A 338 2.26 18.47 4.71
CA TRP A 338 3.23 18.73 3.64
C TRP A 338 2.68 18.32 2.25
N ILE A 339 1.99 17.18 2.16
CA ILE A 339 1.30 16.75 0.93
C ILE A 339 0.23 17.77 0.54
N GLU A 340 -0.61 18.22 1.48
CA GLU A 340 -1.65 19.22 1.19
C GLU A 340 -1.04 20.52 0.62
N GLN A 341 0.09 20.99 1.14
CA GLN A 341 0.78 22.16 0.61
C GLN A 341 1.28 21.94 -0.82
N ASN A 342 1.81 20.76 -1.13
CA ASN A 342 2.16 20.39 -2.51
C ASN A 342 0.94 20.40 -3.43
N LEU A 343 -0.18 19.83 -2.99
CA LEU A 343 -1.44 19.82 -3.76
C LEU A 343 -1.99 21.23 -3.99
N LEU A 344 -1.87 22.12 -3.01
CA LEU A 344 -2.24 23.53 -3.16
C LEU A 344 -1.38 24.24 -4.20
N ALA A 345 -0.06 24.02 -4.17
CA ALA A 345 0.87 24.63 -5.11
C ALA A 345 0.70 24.10 -6.55
N LEU A 346 0.29 22.83 -6.73
CA LEU A 346 -0.10 22.32 -8.05
C LEU A 346 -1.28 23.13 -8.65
N ARG A 347 -2.22 23.59 -7.81
CA ARG A 347 -3.37 24.37 -8.31
C ARG A 347 -2.99 25.74 -8.85
N THR A 348 -1.92 26.34 -8.34
CA THR A 348 -1.52 27.74 -8.62
C THR A 348 -0.65 27.92 -9.86
N LEU A 349 -0.18 26.85 -10.50
CA LEU A 349 0.72 26.91 -11.67
C LEU A 349 0.03 27.24 -13.01
N ARG A 350 -1.11 27.93 -13.00
CA ARG A 350 -1.82 28.35 -14.21
C ARG A 350 -1.85 29.86 -14.36
#